data_AF-A0A1Y1NE43-F1
#
_entry.id   AF-A0A1Y1NE43-F1
#
_cell.length_a   1.000
_cell.length_b   1.000
_cell.length_c   1.000
_cell.angle_alpha   90.00
_cell.angle_beta   90.00
_cell.angle_gamma   90.00
#
_symmetry.space_group_name_H-M   'P 1'
#
loop_
_entity.id
_entity.type
_entity.pdbx_description
1 polymer ?
#
loop_
_entity_poly.entity_id
_entity_poly.type
_entity_poly.pdbx_seq_one_letter_code
_entity_poly.pdbx_strand_id
1 'polypeptide(L)'
;GLLGGAIGTFCVGFLCTYCVHMLVSASHEICKRARLPSLGLAETCGAAFEYGPKPLRRFGTAVRIAVDIGLVITTFMVTGVYVVFMSNSLQQLMEHWVPGTAYNARLYMVMLMLPLMISSQVRELKHLVPYSFLANIFMVTSFAISLYYLFMDIPDPSSRPLFS
;
A
#
# COMPACT_ATOMS: atom_id res chain seq x y z
N GLY A 1 15.26 17.59 -1.81
CA GLY A 1 16.04 17.68 -3.06
C GLY A 1 15.89 16.41 -3.87
N LEU A 2 15.94 16.51 -5.21
CA LEU A 2 15.78 15.39 -6.14
C LEU A 2 16.75 14.24 -5.85
N LEU A 3 18.02 14.55 -5.59
CA LEU A 3 19.05 13.57 -5.25
C LEU A 3 18.77 12.87 -3.90
N GLY A 4 18.39 13.63 -2.88
CA GLY A 4 18.02 13.08 -1.56
C GLY A 4 16.76 12.21 -1.62
N GLY A 5 15.78 12.57 -2.45
CA GLY A 5 14.60 11.76 -2.70
C GLY A 5 14.95 10.44 -3.40
N ALA A 6 15.77 10.49 -4.46
CA ALA A 6 16.21 9.30 -5.18
C ALA A 6 16.99 8.33 -4.26
N ILE A 7 17.98 8.82 -3.52
CA ILE A 7 18.75 8.02 -2.56
C ILE A 7 17.81 7.45 -1.47
N GLY A 8 16.91 8.27 -0.93
CA GLY A 8 15.92 7.85 0.06
C GLY A 8 15.02 6.71 -0.45
N THR A 9 14.50 6.81 -1.66
CA THR A 9 13.68 5.76 -2.28
C THR A 9 14.45 4.46 -2.45
N PHE A 10 15.71 4.50 -2.91
CA PHE A 10 16.54 3.30 -3.00
C PHE A 10 16.78 2.65 -1.64
N CYS A 11 17.13 3.45 -0.61
CA CYS A 11 17.38 2.94 0.74
C CYS A 11 16.12 2.30 1.35
N VAL A 12 14.97 2.98 1.26
CA VAL A 12 13.69 2.46 1.78
C VAL A 12 13.26 1.22 1.01
N GLY A 13 13.46 1.19 -0.32
CA GLY A 13 13.20 0.02 -1.15
C GLY A 13 13.99 -1.20 -0.69
N PHE A 14 15.31 -1.05 -0.54
CA PHE A 14 16.17 -2.15 -0.07
C PHE A 14 15.78 -2.64 1.33
N LEU A 15 15.53 -1.71 2.27
CA LEU A 15 15.10 -2.05 3.62
C LEU A 15 13.77 -2.82 3.63
N CYS A 16 12.78 -2.35 2.87
CA CYS A 16 11.48 -3.00 2.78
C CYS A 16 11.61 -4.42 2.19
N THR A 17 12.36 -4.58 1.09
CA THR A 17 12.61 -5.90 0.49
C THR A 17 13.33 -6.84 1.46
N TYR A 18 14.33 -6.36 2.19
CA TYR A 18 15.03 -7.15 3.21
C TYR A 18 14.07 -7.63 4.32
N CYS A 19 13.23 -6.72 4.84
CA CYS A 19 12.23 -7.04 5.86
C CYS A 19 11.23 -8.09 5.36
N VAL A 20 10.70 -7.95 4.14
CA VAL A 20 9.76 -8.91 3.56
C VAL A 20 10.44 -10.26 3.32
N HIS A 21 11.67 -10.27 2.81
CA HIS A 21 12.41 -11.51 2.57
C HIS A 21 12.67 -12.29 3.88
N MET A 22 13.11 -11.57 4.93
CA MET A 22 13.28 -12.14 6.27
C MET A 22 11.96 -12.69 6.82
N LEU A 23 10.88 -11.91 6.70
CA LEU A 23 9.54 -12.30 7.16
C LEU A 23 9.02 -13.56 6.44
N VAL A 24 9.14 -13.62 5.12
CA VAL A 24 8.68 -14.77 4.32
C VAL A 24 9.49 -16.01 4.67
N SER A 25 10.81 -15.87 4.84
CA SER A 25 11.69 -16.98 5.26
C SER A 25 11.29 -17.52 6.63
N ALA A 26 11.03 -16.63 7.60
CA ALA A 26 10.55 -17.02 8.92
C ALA A 26 9.17 -17.67 8.86
N SER A 27 8.23 -17.11 8.09
CA SER A 27 6.90 -17.66 7.88
C SER A 27 6.95 -19.08 7.32
N HIS A 28 7.81 -19.32 6.32
CA HIS A 28 7.94 -20.63 5.70
C HIS A 28 8.45 -21.69 6.68
N GLU A 29 9.48 -21.37 7.47
CA GLU A 29 10.04 -22.26 8.49
C GLU A 29 9.02 -22.56 9.60
N ILE A 30 8.25 -21.56 10.04
CA ILE A 30 7.21 -21.72 11.07
C ILE A 30 6.03 -22.53 10.53
N CYS A 31 5.56 -22.27 9.31
CA CYS A 31 4.50 -23.05 8.66
C CYS A 31 4.89 -24.53 8.56
N LYS A 32 6.17 -24.82 8.23
CA LYS A 32 6.70 -26.19 8.18
C LYS A 32 6.70 -26.86 9.55
N ARG A 33 7.07 -26.15 10.62
CA ARG A 33 7.09 -26.66 12.00
C ARG A 33 5.69 -26.84 12.59
N ALA A 34 4.79 -25.90 12.32
CA ALA A 34 3.42 -25.88 12.85
C ALA A 34 2.43 -26.74 12.03
N ARG A 35 2.82 -27.23 10.84
CA ARG A 35 1.97 -27.97 9.88
C ARG A 35 0.66 -27.22 9.52
N LEU A 36 0.75 -25.91 9.32
CA LEU A 36 -0.39 -25.06 8.95
C LEU A 36 -0.23 -24.56 7.49
N PRO A 37 -1.33 -24.50 6.70
CA PRO A 37 -1.28 -24.17 5.27
C PRO A 37 -1.00 -22.69 4.99
N SER A 38 -1.40 -21.78 5.88
CA SER A 38 -1.13 -20.33 5.76
C SER A 38 -1.33 -19.63 7.10
N LEU A 39 -0.43 -18.71 7.47
CA LEU A 39 -0.58 -17.83 8.63
C LEU A 39 -0.61 -16.37 8.15
N GLY A 40 -1.48 -15.55 8.75
CA GLY A 40 -1.44 -14.10 8.57
C GLY A 40 -0.17 -13.47 9.18
N LEU A 41 0.04 -12.16 8.99
CA LEU A 41 1.23 -11.48 9.51
C LEU A 41 1.31 -11.55 11.06
N ALA A 42 0.21 -11.22 11.75
CA ALA A 42 0.14 -11.28 13.21
C ALA A 42 0.32 -12.70 13.74
N GLU A 43 -0.30 -13.69 13.08
CA GLU A 43 -0.16 -15.11 13.41
C GLU A 43 1.29 -15.59 13.26
N THR A 44 1.92 -15.26 12.13
CA THR A 44 3.30 -15.63 11.82
C THR A 44 4.24 -15.08 12.88
N CYS A 45 4.09 -13.79 13.23
CA CYS A 45 4.89 -13.16 14.27
C CYS A 45 4.65 -13.83 15.62
N GLY A 46 3.40 -14.03 16.06
CA GLY A 46 3.11 -14.70 17.33
C GLY A 46 3.71 -16.11 17.42
N ALA A 47 3.53 -16.91 16.37
CA ALA A 47 4.07 -18.26 16.27
C ALA A 47 5.62 -18.26 16.28
N ALA A 48 6.26 -17.26 15.67
CA ALA A 48 7.72 -17.12 15.70
C ALA A 48 8.28 -17.06 17.12
N PHE A 49 7.58 -16.34 18.01
CA PHE A 49 7.95 -16.24 19.43
C PHE A 49 7.60 -17.52 20.21
N GLU A 50 6.50 -18.19 19.88
CA GLU A 50 6.08 -19.44 20.53
C GLU A 50 6.99 -20.64 20.23
N TYR A 51 7.55 -20.72 19.02
CA TYR A 51 8.54 -21.73 18.64
C TYR A 51 9.99 -21.31 18.96
N GLY A 52 10.16 -20.14 19.57
CA GLY A 52 11.44 -19.60 20.02
C GLY A 52 11.92 -20.15 21.38
N PRO A 53 13.04 -19.63 21.90
CA PRO A 53 13.60 -20.07 23.19
C PRO A 53 12.65 -19.78 24.37
N LYS A 54 12.73 -20.61 25.42
CA LYS A 54 11.79 -20.65 26.56
C LYS A 54 11.34 -19.28 27.13
N PRO A 55 12.20 -18.26 27.35
CA PRO A 55 11.75 -16.99 27.90
C PRO A 55 10.90 -16.15 26.93
N LEU A 56 11.12 -16.27 25.62
CA LEU A 56 10.42 -15.49 24.60
C LEU A 56 9.01 -16.05 24.29
N ARG A 57 8.77 -17.33 24.56
CA ARG A 57 7.48 -18.00 24.31
C ARG A 57 6.31 -17.35 25.06
N ARG A 58 6.55 -16.76 26.23
CA ARG A 58 5.51 -16.09 27.04
C ARG A 58 4.95 -14.83 26.37
N PHE A 59 5.71 -14.22 25.47
CA PHE A 59 5.33 -12.99 24.79
C PHE A 59 4.58 -13.24 23.46
N GLY A 60 4.44 -14.48 23.00
CA GLY A 60 3.84 -14.81 21.70
C GLY A 60 2.45 -14.21 21.48
N THR A 61 1.55 -14.39 22.45
CA THR A 61 0.19 -13.81 22.39
C THR A 61 0.21 -12.27 22.42
N ALA A 62 1.09 -11.68 23.23
CA ALA A 62 1.21 -10.22 23.32
C ALA A 62 1.72 -9.61 22.00
N VAL A 63 2.70 -10.24 21.35
CA VAL A 63 3.23 -9.82 20.03
C VAL A 63 2.15 -9.94 18.96
N ARG A 64 1.40 -11.04 18.93
CA ARG A 64 0.30 -11.23 17.99
C ARG A 64 -0.73 -10.10 18.08
N ILE A 65 -1.18 -9.77 19.30
CA ILE A 65 -2.15 -8.68 19.54
C ILE A 65 -1.55 -7.33 19.12
N ALA A 66 -0.29 -7.06 19.48
CA ALA A 66 0.37 -5.81 19.12
C ALA A 66 0.49 -5.63 17.59
N VAL A 67 0.86 -6.68 16.86
CA VAL A 67 0.96 -6.66 15.39
C VAL A 67 -0.41 -6.50 14.75
N ASP A 68 -1.44 -7.19 15.26
CA ASP A 68 -2.81 -7.07 14.74
C ASP A 68 -3.35 -5.64 14.90
N ILE A 69 -3.20 -5.05 16.09
CA ILE A 69 -3.55 -3.65 16.34
C ILE A 69 -2.77 -2.71 15.42
N GLY A 70 -1.47 -2.94 15.25
CA GLY A 70 -0.62 -2.14 14.35
C GLY A 70 -1.08 -2.22 12.88
N LEU A 71 -1.48 -3.40 12.41
CA LEU A 71 -2.02 -3.61 11.06
C LEU A 71 -3.36 -2.88 10.87
N VAL A 72 -4.26 -2.95 11.86
CA VAL A 72 -5.55 -2.24 11.81
C VAL A 72 -5.32 -0.74 11.74
N ILE A 73 -4.45 -0.19 12.61
CA ILE A 73 -4.13 1.25 12.60
C ILE A 73 -3.54 1.66 11.26
N THR A 74 -2.56 0.92 10.74
CA THR A 74 -1.89 1.25 9.47
C THR A 74 -2.86 1.20 8.30
N THR A 75 -3.71 0.16 8.24
CA THR A 75 -4.69 0.00 7.17
C THR A 75 -5.76 1.09 7.21
N PHE A 76 -6.19 1.48 8.41
CA PHE A 76 -7.11 2.61 8.61
C PHE A 76 -6.51 3.93 8.12
N MET A 77 -5.26 4.21 8.51
CA MET A 77 -4.54 5.43 8.09
C MET A 77 -4.36 5.49 6.56
N VAL A 78 -3.90 4.40 5.95
CA VAL A 78 -3.70 4.31 4.49
C VAL A 78 -5.02 4.53 3.76
N THR A 79 -6.10 3.88 4.22
CA THR A 79 -7.42 4.05 3.60
C THR A 79 -7.92 5.49 3.70
N GLY A 80 -7.74 6.15 4.85
CA GLY A 80 -8.12 7.54 5.05
C GLY A 80 -7.40 8.50 4.09
N VAL A 81 -6.07 8.38 3.97
CA VAL A 81 -5.28 9.20 3.04
C VAL A 81 -5.65 8.90 1.58
N TYR A 82 -5.87 7.62 1.24
CA TYR A 82 -6.21 7.21 -0.11
C TYR A 82 -7.55 7.78 -0.58
N VAL A 83 -8.57 7.83 0.28
CA VAL A 83 -9.87 8.46 -0.03
C VAL A 83 -9.72 9.94 -0.35
N VAL A 84 -8.97 10.67 0.46
CA VAL A 84 -8.73 12.11 0.27
C VAL A 84 -7.95 12.37 -1.02
N PHE A 85 -6.96 11.53 -1.31
CA PHE A 85 -6.19 11.65 -2.55
C PHE A 85 -7.05 11.36 -3.79
N MET A 86 -7.86 10.30 -3.75
CA MET A 86 -8.77 9.95 -4.83
C MET A 86 -9.82 11.03 -5.08
N SER A 87 -10.40 11.61 -4.03
CA SER A 87 -11.43 12.64 -4.19
C SER A 87 -10.89 13.90 -4.86
N ASN A 88 -9.68 14.32 -4.48
CA ASN A 88 -9.00 15.46 -5.13
C ASN A 88 -8.68 15.16 -6.60
N SER A 89 -8.25 13.93 -6.91
CA SER A 89 -7.97 13.50 -8.28
C SER A 89 -9.24 13.50 -9.15
N LEU A 90 -10.37 13.01 -8.61
CA LEU A 90 -11.66 13.05 -9.31
C LEU A 90 -12.17 14.48 -9.51
N GLN A 91 -11.97 15.37 -8.53
CA GLN A 91 -12.35 16.77 -8.68
C GLN A 91 -11.61 17.42 -9.85
N GLN A 92 -10.29 17.22 -9.95
CA GLN A 92 -9.48 17.74 -11.06
C GLN A 92 -9.93 17.17 -12.41
N LEU A 93 -10.27 15.87 -12.45
CA LEU A 93 -10.78 15.23 -13.65
C LEU A 93 -12.14 15.83 -14.08
N MET A 94 -13.08 15.97 -13.15
CA MET A 94 -14.42 16.49 -13.45
C MET A 94 -14.40 17.96 -13.88
N GLU A 95 -13.54 18.78 -13.27
CA GLU A 95 -13.36 20.17 -13.66
C GLU A 95 -12.82 20.31 -15.09
N HIS A 96 -11.99 19.38 -15.53
CA HIS A 96 -11.46 19.34 -16.89
C HIS A 96 -12.52 18.94 -17.94
N TRP A 97 -13.35 17.91 -17.64
CA TRP A 97 -14.32 17.38 -18.60
C TRP A 97 -15.68 18.09 -18.61
N VAL A 98 -16.11 18.68 -17.49
CA VAL A 98 -17.39 19.40 -17.36
C VAL A 98 -17.16 20.75 -16.67
N PRO A 99 -16.75 21.79 -17.42
CA PRO A 99 -16.55 23.12 -16.85
C PRO A 99 -17.90 23.70 -16.39
N GLY A 100 -18.07 23.92 -15.09
CA GLY A 100 -19.26 24.52 -14.47
C GLY A 100 -19.89 23.74 -13.31
N THR A 101 -19.55 22.46 -13.14
CA THR A 101 -19.95 21.65 -11.98
C THR A 101 -18.91 21.72 -10.87
N ALA A 102 -18.78 22.89 -10.24
CA ALA A 102 -17.92 23.08 -9.06
C ALA A 102 -18.59 22.50 -7.80
N TYR A 103 -18.69 21.17 -7.71
CA TYR A 103 -19.10 20.51 -6.49
C TYR A 103 -17.96 20.53 -5.47
N ASN A 104 -18.29 20.80 -4.20
CA ASN A 104 -17.32 20.78 -3.11
C ASN A 104 -16.61 19.42 -3.02
N ALA A 105 -15.29 19.41 -2.80
CA ALA A 105 -14.46 18.21 -2.63
C ALA A 105 -15.04 17.19 -1.63
N ARG A 106 -15.75 17.69 -0.61
CA ARG A 106 -16.46 16.89 0.40
C ARG A 106 -17.54 15.98 -0.21
N LEU A 107 -18.22 16.42 -1.26
CA LEU A 107 -19.26 15.63 -1.93
C LEU A 107 -18.63 14.44 -2.67
N TYR A 108 -17.51 14.66 -3.35
CA TYR A 108 -16.73 13.59 -3.99
C TYR A 108 -16.17 12.59 -2.98
N MET A 109 -15.76 13.05 -1.79
CA MET A 109 -15.35 12.16 -0.70
C MET A 109 -16.48 11.24 -0.24
N VAL A 110 -17.70 11.77 -0.04
CA VAL A 110 -18.87 10.97 0.37
C VAL A 110 -19.30 10.00 -0.73
N MET A 111 -19.29 10.45 -1.99
CA MET A 111 -19.59 9.58 -3.14
C MET A 111 -18.59 8.44 -3.28
N LEU A 112 -17.30 8.67 -3.00
CA LEU A 112 -16.26 7.62 -2.97
C LEU A 112 -16.36 6.71 -1.75
N MET A 113 -16.85 7.20 -0.62
CA MET A 113 -16.99 6.40 0.59
C MET A 113 -18.03 5.28 0.44
N LEU A 114 -19.11 5.56 -0.29
CA LEU A 114 -20.19 4.60 -0.54
C LEU A 114 -19.71 3.30 -1.25
N PRO A 115 -19.01 3.35 -2.41
CA PRO A 115 -18.49 2.16 -3.08
C PRO A 115 -17.37 1.49 -2.29
N LEU A 116 -16.58 2.22 -1.50
CA LEU A 116 -15.57 1.63 -0.62
C LEU A 116 -16.18 0.79 0.50
N MET A 117 -17.30 1.24 1.05
CA MET A 117 -18.06 0.49 2.06
C MET A 117 -18.72 -0.76 1.49
N ILE A 118 -19.14 -0.73 0.21
CA ILE A 118 -19.62 -1.92 -0.50
C ILE A 118 -18.46 -2.87 -0.80
N SER A 119 -17.31 -2.33 -1.21
CA SER A 119 -16.11 -3.12 -1.53
C SER A 119 -15.54 -3.84 -0.30
N SER A 120 -15.64 -3.23 0.89
CA SER A 120 -15.21 -3.88 2.14
C SER A 120 -16.11 -5.04 2.60
N GLN A 121 -17.32 -5.16 2.05
CA GLN A 121 -18.22 -6.30 2.29
C GLN A 121 -17.93 -7.50 1.38
N VAL A 122 -17.07 -7.37 0.38
CA VAL A 122 -16.69 -8.48 -0.51
C VAL A 122 -15.81 -9.46 0.27
N ARG A 123 -16.45 -10.45 0.88
CA ARG A 123 -15.79 -11.59 1.56
C ARG A 123 -15.31 -12.67 0.58
N GLU A 124 -15.75 -12.63 -0.67
CA GLU A 124 -15.35 -13.60 -1.70
C GLU A 124 -14.02 -13.19 -2.35
N LEU A 125 -12.92 -13.77 -1.85
CA LEU A 125 -11.57 -13.66 -2.42
C LEU A 125 -11.52 -13.95 -3.95
N LYS A 126 -12.45 -14.74 -4.48
CA LYS A 126 -12.51 -15.08 -5.91
C LYS A 126 -12.80 -13.88 -6.81
N HIS A 127 -13.59 -12.91 -6.37
CA HIS A 127 -13.87 -11.70 -7.16
C HIS A 127 -12.71 -10.68 -7.11
N LEU A 128 -11.86 -10.74 -6.09
CA LEU A 128 -10.71 -9.85 -5.96
C LEU A 128 -9.60 -10.15 -6.98
N VAL A 129 -9.42 -11.41 -7.36
CA VAL A 129 -8.36 -11.82 -8.29
C VAL A 129 -8.48 -11.14 -9.67
N PRO A 130 -9.62 -11.23 -10.40
CA PRO A 130 -9.75 -10.57 -11.69
C PRO A 130 -9.71 -9.03 -11.56
N TYR A 131 -10.25 -8.48 -10.46
CA TYR A 131 -10.19 -7.04 -10.20
C TYR A 131 -8.75 -6.55 -9.97
N SER A 132 -7.95 -7.29 -9.21
CA SER A 132 -6.53 -6.99 -8.98
C SER A 132 -5.72 -7.07 -10.26
N PHE A 133 -6.01 -8.05 -11.12
CA PHE A 133 -5.37 -8.14 -12.43
C PHE A 133 -5.66 -6.90 -13.29
N LEU A 134 -6.92 -6.46 -13.35
CA LEU A 134 -7.29 -5.24 -14.07
C LEU A 134 -6.63 -3.99 -13.46
N ALA A 135 -6.58 -3.89 -12.13
CA ALA A 135 -5.89 -2.79 -11.44
C ALA A 135 -4.39 -2.74 -11.77
N ASN A 136 -3.72 -3.90 -11.85
CA ASN A 136 -2.32 -3.99 -12.24
C ASN A 136 -2.10 -3.50 -13.68
N ILE A 137 -3.02 -3.81 -14.61
CA ILE A 137 -2.97 -3.28 -15.99
C ILE A 137 -3.08 -1.74 -15.99
N PHE A 138 -4.02 -1.18 -15.23
CA PHE A 138 -4.14 0.27 -15.11
C PHE A 138 -2.89 0.90 -14.50
N MET A 139 -2.30 0.27 -13.48
CA MET A 139 -1.06 0.76 -12.85
C MET A 139 0.10 0.79 -13.85
N VAL A 140 0.29 -0.27 -14.64
CA VAL A 140 1.33 -0.34 -15.68
C VAL A 140 1.08 0.70 -16.77
N THR A 141 -0.17 0.87 -17.19
CA THR A 141 -0.55 1.89 -18.18
C THR A 141 -0.25 3.31 -17.68
N SER A 142 -0.63 3.64 -16.45
CA SER A 142 -0.35 4.94 -15.83
C SER A 142 1.16 5.20 -15.72
N PHE A 143 1.94 4.18 -15.38
CA PHE A 143 3.40 4.28 -15.32
C PHE A 143 4.00 4.50 -16.72
N ALA A 144 3.52 3.77 -17.73
CA ALA A 144 3.95 3.93 -19.12
C ALA A 144 3.65 5.33 -19.66
N ILE A 145 2.45 5.88 -19.39
CA ILE A 145 2.09 7.26 -19.77
C ILE A 145 3.01 8.27 -19.05
N SER A 146 3.26 8.07 -17.76
CA SER A 146 4.16 8.94 -16.99
C SER A 146 5.58 8.95 -17.56
N LEU A 147 6.10 7.77 -17.93
CA LEU A 147 7.40 7.65 -18.60
C LEU A 147 7.38 8.30 -19.99
N TYR A 148 6.29 8.11 -20.76
CA TYR A 148 6.13 8.72 -22.08
C TYR A 148 6.23 10.25 -21.99
N TYR A 149 5.47 10.89 -21.09
CA TYR A 149 5.58 12.32 -20.86
C TYR A 149 6.97 12.72 -20.36
N LEU A 150 7.57 11.94 -19.46
CA LEU A 150 8.93 12.23 -18.96
C LEU A 150 10.00 12.20 -20.07
N PHE A 151 9.88 11.33 -21.07
CA PHE A 151 10.83 11.25 -22.17
C PHE A 151 10.51 12.19 -23.35
N MET A 152 9.25 12.57 -23.54
CA MET A 152 8.84 13.51 -24.61
C MET A 152 8.93 14.98 -24.17
N ASP A 153 8.68 15.31 -22.90
CA ASP A 153 8.86 16.65 -22.31
C ASP A 153 10.29 16.85 -21.76
N ILE A 154 11.33 16.71 -22.60
CA ILE A 154 12.69 17.20 -22.26
C ILE A 154 12.95 18.55 -22.96
N PRO A 155 12.51 19.69 -22.40
CA PRO A 155 13.21 20.95 -22.58
C PRO A 155 14.45 20.99 -21.67
N ASP A 156 15.53 21.65 -22.12
CA ASP A 156 16.90 21.63 -21.59
C ASP A 156 17.05 21.53 -20.04
N PRO A 157 17.86 20.56 -19.53
CA PRO A 157 18.10 20.33 -18.10
C PRO A 157 18.95 21.41 -17.39
N SER A 158 19.30 22.52 -18.05
CA SER A 158 20.19 23.58 -17.53
C SER A 158 19.48 24.65 -16.69
N SER A 159 18.14 24.61 -16.56
CA SER A 159 17.33 25.67 -15.95
C SER A 159 16.70 25.34 -14.60
N ARG A 160 16.94 24.15 -14.03
CA ARG A 160 16.38 23.76 -12.72
C ARG A 160 17.45 23.77 -11.62
N PRO A 161 17.30 24.58 -10.55
CA PRO A 161 18.27 24.63 -9.46
C PRO A 161 18.34 23.27 -8.74
N LEU A 162 19.56 22.72 -8.65
CA LEU A 162 19.85 21.40 -8.07
C LEU A 162 19.81 21.37 -6.54
N PHE A 163 19.68 22.54 -5.89
CA PHE A 163 19.61 22.69 -4.44
C PHE A 163 18.51 23.69 -4.06
N SER A 164 17.71 23.30 -3.06
CA SER A 164 17.08 24.23 -2.10
C SER A 164 17.81 24.08 -0.78
#